data_AF-L5N1I2-F1
#
_entry.id   AF-L5N1I2-F1
#
_cell.length_a   1.000
_cell.length_b   1.000
_cell.length_c   1.000
_cell.angle_alpha   90.00
_cell.angle_beta   90.00
_cell.angle_gamma   90.00
#
_symmetry.space_group_name_H-M   'P 1'
#
loop_
_entity.id
_entity.type
_entity.pdbx_description
1 polymer ?
#
loop_
_entity_poly.entity_id
_entity_poly.type
_entity_poly.pdbx_seq_one_letter_code
_entity_poly.pdbx_strand_id
1 'polypeptide(L)' 'MNKQMKSGIGLIGSLLLVMVGLYRLWTNQLEEMSIIVAYLFLGVGIIGTITNGVKWKKHSK' A
#
# COMPACT_ATOMS: atom_id res chain seq x y z
N MET A 1 -16.65 -14.06 0.21
CA MET A 1 -15.53 -13.47 0.98
C MET A 1 -16.06 -12.39 1.93
N ASN A 2 -15.76 -12.50 3.24
CA ASN A 2 -16.17 -11.53 4.28
C ASN A 2 -15.62 -10.11 3.96
N LYS A 3 -16.39 -9.05 4.26
CA LYS A 3 -15.98 -7.64 4.10
C LYS A 3 -14.70 -7.30 4.87
N GLN A 4 -14.50 -7.89 6.06
CA GLN A 4 -13.26 -7.76 6.83
C GLN A 4 -12.07 -8.35 6.05
N MET A 5 -12.21 -9.58 5.56
CA MET A 5 -11.18 -10.29 4.79
C MET A 5 -10.82 -9.54 3.49
N LYS A 6 -11.79 -8.94 2.81
CA LYS A 6 -11.56 -8.01 1.68
C LYS A 6 -10.72 -6.80 2.08
N SER A 7 -11.05 -6.17 3.20
CA SER A 7 -10.30 -5.02 3.71
C SER A 7 -8.87 -5.40 4.12
N GLY A 8 -8.65 -6.62 4.60
CA GLY A 8 -7.33 -7.12 4.99
C GLY A 8 -6.41 -7.35 3.82
N ILE A 9 -6.92 -8.03 2.80
CA ILE A 9 -6.16 -8.23 1.55
C ILE A 9 -5.83 -6.87 0.93
N GLY A 10 -6.78 -5.93 0.95
CA GLY A 10 -6.55 -4.56 0.51
C GLY A 10 -5.47 -3.82 1.31
N LEU A 11 -5.47 -3.96 2.64
CA LEU A 11 -4.44 -3.42 3.53
C LEU A 11 -3.05 -3.99 3.26
N ILE A 12 -2.96 -5.32 3.13
CA ILE A 12 -1.69 -5.99 2.83
C ILE A 12 -1.15 -5.50 1.48
N GLY A 13 -2.00 -5.47 0.44
CA GLY A 13 -1.60 -4.97 -0.88
C GLY A 13 -1.14 -3.53 -0.86
N SER A 14 -1.85 -2.63 -0.17
CA SER A 14 -1.46 -1.23 -0.09
C SER A 14 -0.17 -1.02 0.72
N LEU A 15 0.05 -1.79 1.79
CA LEU A 15 1.30 -1.77 2.55
C LEU A 15 2.48 -2.26 1.71
N LEU A 16 2.31 -3.30 0.90
CA LEU A 16 3.34 -3.77 -0.02
C LEU A 16 3.73 -2.70 -1.05
N LEU A 17 2.76 -1.95 -1.59
CA LEU A 17 3.04 -0.82 -2.48
C LEU A 17 3.88 0.27 -1.78
N VAL A 18 3.55 0.61 -0.54
CA VAL A 18 4.35 1.54 0.27
C VAL A 18 5.77 1.02 0.45
N MET A 19 5.92 -0.26 0.83
CA MET A 19 7.22 -0.87 1.07
C MET A 19 8.09 -0.88 -0.20
N VAL A 20 7.53 -1.24 -1.35
CA VAL A 20 8.26 -1.26 -2.63
C VAL A 20 8.68 0.14 -3.06
N GLY A 21 7.75 1.11 -3.02
CA GLY A 21 8.06 2.50 -3.35
C GLY A 21 9.14 3.09 -2.42
N LEU A 22 9.01 2.85 -1.12
CA LEU A 22 9.98 3.31 -0.12
C LEU A 22 11.33 2.62 -0.28
N TYR A 23 11.35 1.32 -0.54
CA TYR A 23 12.57 0.56 -0.78
C TYR A 23 13.35 1.10 -1.98
N ARG A 24 12.67 1.36 -3.11
CA ARG A 24 13.28 2.01 -4.29
C ARG A 24 13.86 3.38 -3.92
N LEU A 25 13.08 4.23 -3.26
CA LEU A 25 13.51 5.59 -2.91
C LEU A 25 14.66 5.63 -1.90
N TRP A 26 14.71 4.68 -0.96
CA TRP A 26 15.71 4.66 0.11
C TRP A 26 17.01 3.99 -0.31
N THR A 27 16.91 2.84 -0.98
CA THR A 27 18.08 2.02 -1.33
C THR A 27 18.60 2.30 -2.73
N ASN A 28 17.81 2.99 -3.55
CA ASN A 28 18.03 3.16 -4.98
C ASN A 28 18.25 1.81 -5.71
N GLN A 29 17.79 0.69 -5.12
CA GLN A 29 17.70 -0.61 -5.76
C GLN A 29 16.39 -0.69 -6.57
N LEU A 30 16.32 -1.54 -7.61
CA LEU A 30 15.32 -1.53 -8.70
C LEU A 30 15.55 -0.43 -9.76
N GLU A 31 16.69 -0.47 -10.44
CA GLU A 31 17.04 0.49 -11.49
C GLU A 31 16.03 0.56 -12.64
N GLU A 32 15.37 -0.55 -12.96
CA GLU A 32 14.29 -0.64 -13.96
C GLU A 32 13.02 0.10 -13.54
N MET A 33 12.83 0.36 -12.24
CA MET A 33 11.72 1.14 -11.72
C MET A 33 12.04 2.63 -11.78
N SER A 34 11.31 3.36 -12.62
CA SER A 34 11.36 4.82 -12.66
C SER A 34 11.01 5.43 -11.30
N ILE A 35 11.72 6.50 -10.93
CA ILE A 35 11.48 7.26 -9.70
C ILE A 35 10.02 7.77 -9.64
N ILE A 36 9.43 8.14 -10.77
CA ILE A 36 8.04 8.58 -10.85
C ILE A 36 7.10 7.45 -10.39
N VAL A 37 7.37 6.22 -10.84
CA VAL A 37 6.57 5.04 -10.45
C VAL A 37 6.75 4.74 -8.96
N ALA A 38 7.94 4.94 -8.40
CA ALA A 38 8.18 4.76 -6.97
C ALA A 38 7.35 5.73 -6.12
N TYR A 39 7.25 7.01 -6.53
CA TYR A 39 6.36 7.98 -5.89
C TYR A 39 4.88 7.63 -6.04
N LEU A 40 4.45 7.14 -7.21
CA LEU A 40 3.07 6.68 -7.41
C LEU A 40 2.73 5.49 -6.50
N PHE A 41 3.64 4.52 -6.38
CA PHE A 41 3.48 3.36 -5.50
C PHE A 41 3.37 3.80 -4.04
N LEU A 42 4.23 4.72 -3.61
CA LEU A 42 4.19 5.28 -2.27
C LEU A 42 2.86 6.02 -2.00
N GLY A 43 2.46 6.92 -2.90
CA GLY A 43 1.25 7.73 -2.76
C GLY A 43 -0.02 6.90 -2.75
N VAL A 44 -0.21 6.03 -3.74
CA VAL A 44 -1.39 5.15 -3.83
C VAL A 44 -1.38 4.12 -2.70
N GLY A 45 -0.21 3.61 -2.31
CA GLY A 45 -0.05 2.72 -1.17
C GLY A 45 -0.48 3.36 0.16
N ILE A 46 -0.09 4.62 0.41
CA ILE A 46 -0.51 5.36 1.61
C ILE A 46 -2.03 5.58 1.61
N ILE A 47 -2.60 6.06 0.50
CA ILE A 47 -4.05 6.29 0.37
C ILE A 47 -4.82 4.97 0.57
N GLY A 48 -4.35 3.89 -0.05
CA GLY A 48 -4.93 2.55 0.09
C GLY A 48 -4.86 2.04 1.53
N THR A 49 -3.75 2.28 2.22
CA THR A 49 -3.55 1.85 3.61
C THR A 49 -4.50 2.59 4.55
N ILE A 50 -4.63 3.91 4.39
CA ILE A 50 -5.56 4.73 5.19
C ILE A 50 -7.00 4.28 4.94
N THR A 51 -7.42 4.20 3.67
CA THR A 51 -8.81 3.89 3.32
C THR A 51 -9.22 2.48 3.73
N ASN A 52 -8.38 1.47 3.50
CA ASN A 52 -8.66 0.10 3.94
C ASN A 52 -8.54 -0.06 5.45
N GLY A 53 -7.64 0.69 6.12
CA GLY A 53 -7.50 0.70 7.57
C GLY A 53 -8.75 1.25 8.27
N VAL A 54 -9.30 2.36 7.77
CA VAL A 54 -10.56 2.92 8.27
C VAL A 54 -11.72 1.93 8.06
N LYS A 55 -11.81 1.28 6.89
CA LYS A 55 -12.84 0.26 6.62
C LYS A 55 -12.70 -0.95 7.54
N TRP A 56 -11.48 -1.45 7.74
CA TRP A 56 -11.21 -2.56 8.65
C TRP A 56 -11.66 -2.23 10.07
N LYS A 57 -11.29 -1.05 10.60
CA LYS A 57 -11.72 -0.59 11.92
C LYS A 57 -13.24 -0.49 12.03
N LYS A 58 -13.92 0.00 10.99
CA LYS A 58 -15.39 0.09 10.94
C LYS A 58 -16.06 -1.28 10.92
N HIS A 59 -15.46 -2.28 10.29
CA HIS A 59 -16.02 -3.63 10.21
C HIS A 59 -15.62 -4.53 11.37
N SER A 60 -14.59 -4.18 12.13
CA SER A 60 -14.17 -4.89 13.36
C SER A 60 -14.98 -4.47 14.60
N LYS A 61 -15.77 -3.41 14.50
CA LYS A 61 -16.67 -2.90 15.52
C LYS A 61 -18.08 -3.40 15.25
#